data_AF-A0A7G3U947-F1
#
_entry.id   AF-A0A7G3U947-F1
#
_cell.length_a   1.000
_cell.length_b   1.000
_cell.length_c   1.000
_cell.angle_alpha   90.00
_cell.angle_beta   90.00
_cell.angle_gamma   90.00
#
_symmetry.space_group_name_H-M   'P 1'
#
loop_
_entity.id
_entity.type
_entity.pdbx_description
1 polymer ?
#
loop_
_entity_poly.entity_id
_entity_poly.type
_entity_poly.pdbx_seq_one_letter_code
_entity_poly.pdbx_strand_id
1 'polypeptide(L)'
;MSRKEYLAGIGKAVLGTDARGPEPDVVVLPNGAGVCVVQPVRGGGKVYVAHDETVLFVPSSMDFATGLAAFLDGARTPRKS
;
A
#
# COMPACT_ATOMS: atom_id res chain seq x y z
N MET A 1 -11.67 13.11 -8.23
CA MET A 1 -10.72 12.23 -7.52
C MET A 1 -9.89 11.49 -8.56
N SER A 2 -8.57 11.54 -8.48
CA SER A 2 -7.67 10.85 -9.41
C SER A 2 -7.58 9.35 -9.10
N ARG A 3 -7.15 8.52 -10.07
CA ARG A 3 -6.94 7.08 -9.81
C ARG A 3 -5.90 6.85 -8.71
N LYS A 4 -4.85 7.68 -8.66
CA LYS A 4 -3.84 7.66 -7.58
C LYS A 4 -4.49 7.87 -6.21
N GLU A 5 -5.32 8.90 -6.05
CA GLU A 5 -6.02 9.19 -4.80
C GLU A 5 -6.95 8.05 -4.39
N TYR A 6 -7.64 7.44 -5.36
CA TYR A 6 -8.51 6.30 -5.10
C TYR A 6 -7.73 5.09 -4.58
N LEU A 7 -6.64 4.69 -5.25
CA LEU A 7 -5.79 3.58 -4.81
C LEU A 7 -5.11 3.88 -3.47
N ALA A 8 -4.70 5.12 -3.23
CA ALA A 8 -4.17 5.54 -1.95
C ALA A 8 -5.21 5.40 -0.83
N GLY A 9 -6.47 5.75 -1.09
CA GLY A 9 -7.57 5.54 -0.15
C GLY A 9 -7.74 4.07 0.24
N ILE A 10 -7.61 3.15 -0.71
CA ILE A 10 -7.63 1.71 -0.43
C ILE A 10 -6.47 1.33 0.49
N GLY A 11 -5.24 1.75 0.19
CA GLY A 11 -4.07 1.42 0.99
C GLY A 11 -4.17 1.97 2.42
N LYS A 12 -4.65 3.21 2.59
CA LYS A 12 -4.90 3.83 3.90
C LYS A 12 -5.94 3.04 4.70
N ALA A 13 -7.03 2.59 4.06
CA ALA A 13 -8.05 1.77 4.72
C ALA A 13 -7.50 0.42 5.20
N VAL A 14 -6.67 -0.26 4.39
CA VAL A 14 -6.03 -1.54 4.77
C VAL A 14 -5.02 -1.37 5.91
N LEU A 15 -4.28 -0.26 5.92
CA LEU A 15 -3.37 0.08 7.03
C LEU A 15 -4.12 0.39 8.34
N GLY A 16 -5.42 0.66 8.30
CA GLY A 16 -6.19 1.05 9.49
C GLY A 16 -5.77 2.43 10.01
N THR A 17 -5.46 3.37 9.13
CA THR A 17 -4.92 4.68 9.51
C THR A 17 -6.00 5.52 10.16
N ASP A 18 -5.87 5.78 11.45
CA ASP A 18 -6.73 6.71 12.19
C ASP A 18 -6.41 8.17 11.82
N ALA A 19 -7.45 9.01 11.73
CA ALA A 19 -7.33 10.44 11.41
C ALA A 19 -6.49 11.27 12.42
N ARG A 20 -6.03 10.66 13.51
CA ARG A 20 -5.24 11.29 14.57
C ARG A 20 -3.74 10.95 14.50
N GLY A 21 -3.35 10.02 13.62
CA GLY A 21 -1.95 9.64 13.40
C GLY A 21 -1.26 10.49 12.33
N PRO A 22 0.07 10.39 12.18
CA PRO A 22 0.78 11.04 11.08
C PRO A 22 0.26 10.49 9.75
N GLU A 23 0.11 11.39 8.77
CA GLU A 23 -0.42 11.02 7.47
C GLU A 23 0.52 10.03 6.76
N PRO A 24 -0.01 8.94 6.18
CA PRO A 24 0.79 7.99 5.43
C PRO A 24 1.34 8.60 4.14
N ASP A 25 2.57 8.25 3.81
CA ASP A 25 3.18 8.60 2.53
C ASP A 25 2.60 7.75 1.40
N VAL A 26 2.46 8.34 0.21
CA VAL A 26 1.95 7.66 -0.98
C VAL A 26 2.99 7.70 -2.09
N VAL A 27 3.54 6.53 -2.41
CA VAL A 27 4.53 6.31 -3.46
C VAL A 27 3.85 5.74 -4.71
N VAL A 28 4.06 6.35 -5.87
CA VAL A 28 3.63 5.78 -7.15
C VAL A 28 4.62 4.69 -7.56
N LEU A 29 4.11 3.51 -7.91
CA LEU A 29 4.95 2.38 -8.28
C LEU A 29 5.42 2.49 -9.74
N PRO A 30 6.60 1.94 -10.07
CA PRO A 30 7.12 1.96 -11.43
C PRO A 30 6.18 1.22 -12.40
N ASN A 31 6.29 1.56 -13.69
CA ASN A 31 5.56 0.94 -14.80
C ASN A 31 4.03 0.95 -14.65
N GLY A 32 3.48 1.85 -13.84
CA GLY A 32 2.04 1.90 -13.59
C GLY A 32 1.53 0.67 -12.83
N ALA A 33 2.37 0.04 -11.99
CA ALA A 33 1.95 -1.11 -11.20
C ALA A 33 0.92 -0.76 -10.09
N GLY A 34 0.78 0.53 -9.76
CA GLY A 34 -0.16 1.04 -8.77
C GLY A 34 0.48 2.01 -7.79
N VAL A 35 0.15 1.90 -6.51
CA VAL A 35 0.70 2.75 -5.43
C VAL A 35 1.15 1.91 -4.24
N CYS A 36 2.05 2.45 -3.44
CA CYS A 36 2.37 1.96 -2.11
C CYS A 36 2.05 3.05 -1.09
N VAL A 37 1.27 2.70 -0.07
CA VAL A 37 1.01 3.55 1.09
C VAL A 37 1.91 3.10 2.22
N VAL A 38 2.69 4.00 2.79
CA VAL A 38 3.67 3.71 3.84
C VAL A 38 3.29 4.48 5.08
N GLN A 39 3.16 3.79 6.21
CA GLN A 39 2.96 4.46 7.50
C GLN A 39 4.35 4.72 8.12
N PRO A 40 4.79 5.99 8.24
CA PRO A 40 6.15 6.33 8.67
C PRO A 40 6.32 6.28 10.20
N VAL A 41 5.77 5.25 10.85
CA VAL A 41 5.93 5.01 12.29
C VAL A 41 6.39 3.58 12.56
N ARG A 42 7.04 3.37 13.72
CA ARG A 42 7.40 2.03 14.19
C ARG A 42 6.14 1.18 14.31
N GLY A 43 6.12 0.03 13.63
CA GLY A 43 4.95 -0.86 13.58
C GLY A 43 3.92 -0.53 12.48
N GLY A 44 4.10 0.56 11.74
CA GLY A 44 3.11 1.05 10.77
C GLY A 44 2.97 0.24 9.48
N GLY A 45 4.06 -0.38 9.00
CA GLY A 45 4.02 -1.22 7.80
C GLY A 45 3.75 -0.45 6.51
N LYS A 46 3.42 -1.20 5.45
CA LYS A 46 3.20 -0.69 4.09
C LYS A 46 2.09 -1.47 3.42
N VAL A 47 1.33 -0.85 2.53
CA VAL A 47 0.36 -1.53 1.68
C VAL A 47 0.59 -1.16 0.22
N TYR A 48 0.89 -2.16 -0.60
CA TYR A 48 0.91 -2.04 -2.06
C TYR A 48 -0.50 -2.29 -2.59
N VAL A 49 -0.94 -1.47 -3.54
CA VAL A 49 -2.28 -1.54 -4.13
C VAL A 49 -2.14 -1.50 -5.64
N ALA A 50 -2.63 -2.56 -6.31
CA ALA A 50 -2.64 -2.68 -7.75
C ALA A 50 -3.83 -1.96 -8.39
N HIS A 51 -3.77 -1.79 -9.72
CA HIS A 51 -4.87 -1.22 -10.49
C HIS A 51 -6.15 -2.06 -10.48
N ASP A 52 -6.05 -3.37 -10.24
CA ASP A 52 -7.18 -4.28 -10.05
C ASP A 52 -7.68 -4.32 -8.60
N GLU A 53 -7.20 -3.41 -7.74
CA GLU A 53 -7.59 -3.24 -6.33
C GLU A 53 -7.19 -4.38 -5.41
N THR A 54 -6.42 -5.35 -5.92
CA THR A 54 -5.72 -6.33 -5.08
C THR A 54 -4.59 -5.64 -4.30
N VAL A 55 -4.31 -6.15 -3.11
CA VAL A 55 -3.41 -5.50 -2.16
C VAL A 55 -2.36 -6.46 -1.63
N LEU A 56 -1.23 -5.91 -1.17
CA LEU A 56 -0.27 -6.64 -0.36
C LEU A 56 0.08 -5.78 0.86
N PHE A 57 -0.27 -6.25 2.05
CA PHE A 57 0.24 -5.69 3.29
C PHE A 57 1.63 -6.26 3.58
N VAL A 58 2.58 -5.39 3.87
CA VAL A 58 3.95 -5.74 4.23
C VAL A 58 4.29 -5.13 5.59
N PRO A 59 4.66 -5.94 6.59
CA PRO A 59 5.00 -5.43 7.92
C PRO A 59 6.25 -4.54 7.87
N SER A 60 6.40 -3.69 8.88
CA SER A 60 7.54 -2.75 8.98
C SER A 60 8.92 -3.43 9.08
N SER A 61 8.98 -4.72 9.41
CA SER A 61 10.23 -5.50 9.46
C SER A 61 10.81 -5.86 8.08
N MET A 62 10.00 -5.80 7.03
CA MET A 62 10.43 -6.04 5.66
C MET A 62 10.66 -4.70 4.95
N ASP A 63 11.72 -4.59 4.15
CA ASP A 63 12.00 -3.36 3.41
C ASP A 63 11.02 -3.12 2.24
N PHE A 64 11.18 -1.98 1.57
CA PHE A 64 10.33 -1.61 0.43
C PHE A 64 10.59 -2.51 -0.79
N ALA A 65 11.86 -2.71 -1.17
CA ALA A 65 12.23 -3.44 -2.39
C ALA A 65 11.74 -4.90 -2.37
N THR A 66 11.88 -5.58 -1.25
CA THR A 66 11.42 -6.96 -1.04
C THR A 66 9.90 -7.04 -1.14
N GLY A 67 9.19 -6.09 -0.53
CA GLY A 67 7.73 -6.02 -0.63
C GLY A 67 7.24 -5.72 -2.04
N LEU A 68 7.93 -4.84 -2.76
CA LEU A 68 7.61 -4.52 -4.16
C LEU A 68 7.82 -5.74 -5.06
N ALA A 69 8.92 -6.48 -4.87
CA ALA A 69 9.19 -7.69 -5.64
C ALA A 69 8.07 -8.73 -5.43
N ALA A 70 7.68 -9.00 -4.18
CA ALA A 70 6.58 -9.93 -3.88
C ALA A 70 5.23 -9.48 -4.46
N PHE A 71 4.95 -8.17 -4.41
CA PHE A 71 3.74 -7.60 -5.00
C PHE A 71 3.68 -7.80 -6.52
N LEU A 72 4.79 -7.54 -7.21
CA LEU A 72 4.92 -7.71 -8.66
C LEU A 72 4.87 -9.18 -9.08
N ASP A 73 5.36 -10.09 -8.23
CA ASP A 73 5.28 -11.54 -8.42
C ASP A 73 3.86 -12.11 -8.16
N GLY A 74 2.92 -11.26 -7.72
CA GLY A 74 1.53 -11.64 -7.58
C GLY A 74 1.14 -12.19 -6.21
N ALA A 75 1.96 -11.98 -5.16
CA ALA A 75 1.61 -12.28 -3.77
C ALA A 75 0.54 -11.33 -3.20
N ARG A 76 -0.44 -10.94 -4.03
CA ARG A 76 -1.50 -9.99 -3.74
C ARG A 76 -2.75 -10.75 -3.30
N THR A 77 -3.52 -10.16 -2.40
CA THR A 77 -4.81 -10.67 -1.97
C THR A 77 -5.94 -9.79 -2.53
N PRO A 78 -7.09 -10.38 -2.89
CA PRO A 78 -8.28 -9.59 -3.19
C PRO A 78 -8.69 -8.77 -1.98
N ARG A 79 -9.17 -7.54 -2.22
CA ARG A 79 -9.83 -6.77 -1.17
C ARG A 79 -11.09 -7.53 -0.77
N LYS A 80 -11.19 -7.94 0.50
CA LYS A 80 -12.46 -8.45 1.02
C LYS A 80 -13.48 -7.31 0.94
N SER A 81 -14.55 -7.56 0.20
CA SER A 81 -15.71 -6.67 0.02
C SER A 81 -16.40 -6.37 1.34
#